data_AF-L7LPN9-F1
#
_entry.id   AF-L7LPN9-F1
#
_cell.length_a   1.000
_cell.length_b   1.000
_cell.length_c   1.000
_cell.angle_alpha   90.00
_cell.angle_beta   90.00
_cell.angle_gamma   90.00
#
_symmetry.space_group_name_H-M   'P 1'
#
loop_
_entity.id
_entity.type
_entity.pdbx_description
1 polymer ?
#
loop_
_entity_poly.entity_id
_entity_poly.type
_entity_poly.pdbx_seq_one_letter_code
_entity_poly.pdbx_strand_id
1 'polypeptide(L)'
;MRLLQYSILACLLICIIADFGHDKSEEALALRRKRIKGPTPTGRPPRRWPPVEKNQEEEKRLRQRCTFKLDQINCAGAFFVQRWAYDSDSDTCESVNFPVCWNKAGVFLTCSVCMKTCTKRNKKDPTTIQWIRKFCEKSMKKHLKKHSLS
;
A
#
# COMPACT_ATOMS: atom_id res chain seq x y z
N MET A 1 11.82 -36.54 19.70
CA MET A 1 12.49 -35.57 18.79
C MET A 1 11.82 -35.44 17.42
N ARG A 2 11.17 -36.48 16.85
CA ARG A 2 10.50 -36.38 15.52
C ARG A 2 9.13 -35.67 15.55
N LEU A 3 8.43 -35.69 16.69
CA LEU A 3 7.11 -35.05 16.83
C LEU A 3 7.16 -33.52 16.66
N LEU A 4 8.23 -32.87 17.15
CA LEU A 4 8.44 -31.44 16.98
C LEU A 4 8.68 -31.07 15.52
N GLN A 5 9.38 -31.92 14.76
CA GLN A 5 9.62 -31.70 13.33
C GLN A 5 8.32 -31.78 12.51
N TYR A 6 7.43 -32.73 12.83
CA TYR A 6 6.12 -32.81 12.18
C TYR A 6 5.21 -31.63 12.51
N SER A 7 5.26 -31.13 13.74
CA SER A 7 4.50 -29.93 14.14
C SER A 7 4.97 -28.69 13.36
N ILE A 8 6.28 -28.51 13.20
CA ILE A 8 6.84 -27.38 12.44
C ILE A 8 6.49 -27.51 10.95
N LEU A 9 6.61 -28.70 10.36
CA LEU A 9 6.22 -28.95 8.97
C LEU A 9 4.73 -28.69 8.73
N ALA A 10 3.86 -29.13 9.64
CA ALA A 10 2.42 -28.87 9.54
C ALA A 10 2.09 -27.37 9.59
N CYS A 11 2.72 -26.61 10.50
CA CYS A 11 2.55 -25.16 10.55
C CYS A 11 3.00 -24.47 9.28
N LEU A 12 4.15 -24.86 8.71
CA LEU A 12 4.65 -24.28 7.46
C LEU A 12 3.72 -24.60 6.28
N LEU A 13 3.21 -25.82 6.18
CA LEU A 13 2.24 -26.20 5.14
C LEU A 13 0.93 -25.42 5.26
N ILE A 14 0.41 -25.24 6.48
CA ILE A 14 -0.82 -24.45 6.72
C ILE A 14 -0.60 -22.97 6.33
N CYS A 15 0.55 -22.38 6.70
CA CYS A 15 0.88 -21.00 6.34
C CYS A 15 1.02 -20.83 4.82
N ILE A 16 1.58 -21.81 4.12
CA ILE A 16 1.70 -21.81 2.67
C ILE A 16 0.32 -21.91 2.01
N ILE A 17 -0.53 -22.86 2.44
CA ILE A 17 -1.88 -23.05 1.86
C ILE A 17 -2.77 -21.81 2.08
N ALA A 18 -2.65 -21.13 3.22
CA ALA A 18 -3.38 -19.89 3.50
C ALA A 18 -2.95 -18.72 2.59
N ASP A 19 -1.72 -18.72 2.08
CA ASP A 19 -1.20 -17.70 1.15
C ASP A 19 -1.63 -17.98 -0.32
N PHE A 20 -1.93 -19.24 -0.66
CA PHE A 20 -2.37 -19.67 -1.99
C PHE A 20 -3.91 -19.64 -2.19
N GLY A 21 -4.67 -19.23 -1.17
CA GLY A 21 -6.15 -19.25 -1.15
C GLY A 21 -6.86 -18.12 -1.89
N HIS A 22 -6.25 -17.48 -2.88
CA HIS A 22 -6.93 -16.50 -3.72
C HIS A 22 -6.47 -16.60 -5.17
N ASP A 23 -6.98 -17.60 -5.89
CA ASP A 23 -7.52 -17.43 -7.24
C ASP A 23 -8.01 -18.78 -7.81
N LYS A 24 -9.32 -18.86 -8.06
CA LYS A 24 -9.84 -19.53 -9.26
C LYS A 24 -11.25 -19.02 -9.57
N SER A 25 -11.32 -18.34 -10.71
CA SER A 25 -12.50 -18.01 -11.50
C SER A 25 -13.34 -19.23 -11.84
N GLU A 26 -14.66 -19.07 -11.90
CA GLU A 26 -15.48 -19.77 -12.90
C GLU A 26 -16.47 -18.82 -13.57
N GLU A 27 -16.63 -19.09 -14.86
CA GLU A 27 -17.13 -18.25 -15.94
C GLU A 27 -18.49 -18.79 -16.42
N ALA A 28 -19.37 -17.87 -16.81
CA ALA A 28 -20.47 -18.01 -17.78
C ALA A 28 -21.52 -19.15 -17.67
N LEU A 29 -22.80 -18.76 -17.49
CA LEU A 29 -23.81 -18.99 -18.54
C LEU A 29 -25.02 -18.05 -18.42
N ALA A 30 -25.34 -17.41 -19.53
CA ALA A 30 -26.52 -16.61 -19.78
C ALA A 30 -27.82 -17.46 -19.77
N LEU A 31 -28.95 -16.95 -19.25
CA LEU A 31 -30.22 -16.78 -19.98
C LEU A 31 -31.39 -16.27 -19.09
N ARG A 32 -32.19 -15.37 -19.69
CA ARG A 32 -33.65 -15.17 -19.50
C ARG A 32 -34.21 -14.62 -18.18
N ARG A 33 -34.32 -13.29 -18.15
CA ARG A 33 -35.60 -12.55 -18.23
C ARG A 33 -36.83 -13.23 -17.59
N LYS A 34 -37.21 -12.81 -16.38
CA LYS A 34 -38.65 -12.62 -16.03
C LYS A 34 -38.86 -11.28 -15.32
N ARG A 35 -39.43 -10.37 -16.11
CA ARG A 35 -40.11 -9.13 -15.72
C ARG A 35 -41.34 -9.51 -14.88
N ILE A 36 -41.42 -9.05 -13.64
CA ILE A 36 -42.68 -8.97 -12.89
C ILE A 36 -43.01 -7.48 -12.75
N LYS A 37 -44.20 -7.08 -13.21
CA LYS A 37 -44.69 -5.70 -13.23
C LYS A 37 -45.42 -5.36 -11.92
N GLY A 38 -45.11 -4.19 -11.38
CA GLY A 38 -46.02 -3.30 -10.63
C GLY A 38 -45.85 -3.26 -9.10
N PRO A 39 -46.33 -2.21 -8.40
CA PRO A 39 -46.82 -0.90 -8.86
C PRO A 39 -45.94 0.28 -8.40
N THR A 40 -45.99 1.37 -9.15
CA THR A 40 -45.46 2.70 -8.79
C THR A 40 -46.23 3.34 -7.63
N PRO A 41 -45.51 3.98 -6.70
CA PRO A 41 -45.98 5.24 -6.14
C PRO A 41 -44.93 6.35 -6.30
N THR A 42 -45.33 7.36 -7.08
CA THR A 42 -45.14 8.80 -6.84
C THR A 42 -43.83 9.28 -6.20
N GLY A 43 -43.06 10.02 -7.02
CA GLY A 43 -42.50 11.31 -6.63
C GLY A 43 -41.31 11.28 -5.68
N ARG A 44 -40.11 11.00 -6.21
CA ARG A 44 -38.86 11.50 -5.62
C ARG A 44 -38.08 12.20 -6.74
N PRO A 45 -37.65 13.46 -6.58
CA PRO A 45 -36.89 14.15 -7.61
C PRO A 45 -35.59 13.37 -7.88
N PRO A 46 -35.10 13.32 -9.12
CA PRO A 46 -33.83 12.66 -9.40
C PRO A 46 -32.78 13.32 -8.53
N ARG A 47 -32.08 12.53 -7.70
CA ARG A 47 -30.82 12.99 -7.11
C ARG A 47 -29.94 13.35 -8.30
N ARG A 48 -29.81 14.65 -8.55
CA ARG A 48 -28.82 15.21 -9.44
C ARG A 48 -27.49 14.94 -8.73
N TRP A 49 -26.83 13.84 -9.08
CA TRP A 49 -25.44 13.68 -8.67
C TRP A 49 -24.67 14.84 -9.31
N PRO A 50 -23.91 15.62 -8.52
CA PRO A 50 -23.03 16.63 -9.07
C PRO A 50 -22.10 15.98 -10.10
N PRO A 51 -21.77 16.67 -11.20
CA PRO A 51 -20.73 16.22 -12.11
C PRO A 51 -19.48 15.92 -11.28
N VAL A 52 -18.98 14.72 -11.51
CA VAL A 52 -17.81 14.14 -10.89
C VAL A 52 -16.60 15.08 -10.97
N GLU A 53 -16.30 15.77 -9.88
CA GLU A 53 -15.03 16.48 -9.63
C GLU A 53 -14.00 15.47 -9.07
N LYS A 54 -13.83 14.31 -9.73
CA LYS A 54 -13.03 13.18 -9.21
C LYS A 54 -11.54 13.45 -9.13
N ASN A 55 -11.03 14.44 -9.86
CA ASN A 55 -9.58 14.61 -10.00
C ASN A 55 -8.95 15.33 -8.80
N GLN A 56 -9.69 16.21 -8.10
CA GLN A 56 -9.13 17.04 -7.04
C GLN A 56 -9.01 16.31 -5.69
N GLU A 57 -10.00 15.51 -5.32
CA GLU A 57 -10.00 14.74 -4.05
C GLU A 57 -8.90 13.67 -4.04
N GLU A 58 -8.71 12.97 -5.17
CA GLU A 58 -7.70 11.91 -5.30
C GLU A 58 -6.28 12.48 -5.32
N GLU A 59 -6.06 13.57 -6.06
CA GLU A 59 -4.77 14.26 -6.09
C GLU A 59 -4.40 14.83 -4.71
N LYS A 60 -5.38 15.40 -3.98
CA LYS A 60 -5.16 15.90 -2.62
C LYS A 60 -4.78 14.79 -1.65
N ARG A 61 -5.42 13.62 -1.72
CA ARG A 61 -5.05 12.45 -0.90
C ARG A 61 -3.69 11.89 -1.26
N LEU A 62 -3.33 11.89 -2.56
CA LEU A 62 -1.99 11.48 -3.00
C LEU A 62 -0.92 12.44 -2.45
N ARG A 63 -1.15 13.75 -2.56
CA ARG A 63 -0.27 14.78 -1.97
C ARG A 63 -0.09 14.58 -0.47
N GLN A 64 -1.17 14.27 0.27
CA GLN A 64 -1.09 13.96 1.71
C GLN A 64 -0.30 12.68 2.01
N ARG A 65 -0.39 11.65 1.17
CA ARG A 65 0.39 10.40 1.35
C ARG A 65 1.88 10.55 1.03
N CYS A 66 2.24 11.54 0.23
CA CYS A 66 3.61 11.76 -0.21
C CYS A 66 4.29 12.93 0.50
N THR A 67 3.58 13.64 1.37
CA THR A 67 4.14 14.72 2.19
C THR A 67 4.39 14.20 3.60
N PHE A 68 5.65 14.03 3.97
CA PHE A 68 6.04 13.70 5.34
C PHE A 68 6.60 14.96 6.02
N LYS A 69 5.96 15.38 7.13
CA LYS A 69 6.48 16.41 8.01
C LYS A 69 6.54 15.88 9.44
N LEU A 70 7.75 15.84 9.98
CA LEU A 70 7.99 15.43 11.35
C LEU A 70 7.99 16.66 12.26
N ASP A 71 6.84 17.31 12.38
CA ASP A 71 6.71 18.47 13.26
C ASP A 71 6.57 18.00 14.71
N GLN A 72 7.63 18.24 15.50
CA GLN A 72 7.75 18.14 16.96
C GLN A 72 6.84 17.13 17.69
N ILE A 73 7.44 16.04 18.15
CA ILE A 73 6.71 14.89 18.69
C ILE A 73 6.91 14.78 20.20
N ASN A 74 5.82 14.89 20.97
CA ASN A 74 5.77 14.51 22.40
C ASN A 74 5.33 13.04 22.55
N CYS A 75 6.02 12.11 21.88
CA CYS A 75 5.77 10.70 22.12
C CYS A 75 6.59 10.26 23.32
N ALA A 76 5.91 9.86 24.40
CA ALA A 76 6.51 9.43 25.66
C ALA A 76 7.24 8.06 25.58
N GLY A 77 7.71 7.64 24.41
CA GLY A 77 8.41 6.38 24.21
C GLY A 77 9.41 6.44 23.07
N ALA A 78 10.61 5.88 23.30
CA ALA A 78 11.74 5.87 22.37
C ALA A 78 11.67 4.75 21.32
N PHE A 79 10.49 4.22 21.02
CA PHE A 79 10.33 3.14 20.04
C PHE A 79 10.18 3.72 18.64
N PHE A 80 11.28 3.67 17.88
CA PHE A 80 11.33 4.04 16.48
C PHE A 80 11.40 2.79 15.61
N VAL A 81 10.63 2.79 14.52
CA VAL A 81 10.66 1.78 13.49
C VAL A 81 11.14 2.39 12.19
N GLN A 82 11.88 1.60 11.41
CA GLN A 82 12.29 2.03 10.09
C GLN A 82 11.07 2.11 9.16
N ARG A 83 10.92 3.26 8.50
CA ARG A 83 9.91 3.52 7.47
C ARG A 83 10.54 4.26 6.31
N TRP A 84 9.78 4.44 5.23
CA TRP A 84 10.19 5.13 4.02
C TRP A 84 9.36 6.38 3.82
N ALA A 85 9.99 7.55 3.71
CA ALA A 85 9.31 8.81 3.44
C ALA A 85 9.74 9.33 2.07
N TYR A 86 8.82 9.92 1.32
CA TYR A 86 9.14 10.54 0.05
C TYR A 86 9.77 11.91 0.28
N ASP A 87 10.86 12.17 -0.43
CA ASP A 87 11.52 13.46 -0.50
C ASP A 87 11.26 14.06 -1.89
N SER A 88 10.62 15.24 -1.90
CA SER A 88 10.27 15.98 -3.11
C SER A 88 11.47 16.59 -3.81
N ASP A 89 12.56 16.85 -3.08
CA ASP A 89 13.75 17.52 -3.61
C ASP A 89 14.59 16.54 -4.43
N SER A 90 14.78 15.32 -3.92
CA SER A 90 15.48 14.26 -4.65
C SER A 90 14.59 13.44 -5.61
N ASP A 91 13.26 13.56 -5.51
CA ASP A 91 12.28 12.66 -6.15
C ASP A 91 12.60 11.18 -5.85
N THR A 92 12.97 10.90 -4.60
CA THR A 92 13.23 9.55 -4.09
C THR A 92 12.58 9.34 -2.74
N CYS A 93 12.60 8.11 -2.22
CA CYS A 93 12.22 7.88 -0.83
C CYS A 93 13.41 7.42 -0.01
N GLU A 94 13.48 7.99 1.17
CA GLU A 94 14.55 7.79 2.13
C GLU A 94 14.04 7.03 3.35
N SER A 95 14.95 6.30 4.00
CA SER A 95 14.63 5.61 5.23
C SER A 95 14.64 6.59 6.40
N VAL A 96 13.53 6.64 7.13
CA VAL A 96 13.37 7.48 8.32
C VAL A 96 13.08 6.63 9.55
N ASN A 97 13.57 7.09 10.71
CA ASN A 97 13.20 6.54 12.01
C ASN A 97 11.86 7.16 12.42
N PHE A 98 10.80 6.36 12.37
CA PHE A 98 9.44 6.81 12.60
C PHE A 98 8.92 6.26 13.93
N PRO A 99 8.40 7.10 14.84
CA PRO A 99 7.96 6.62 16.14
C PRO A 99 6.66 5.82 16.01
N VAL A 100 6.56 4.70 16.72
CA VAL A 100 5.41 3.76 16.61
C VAL A 100 4.09 4.40 17.07
N CYS A 101 4.16 5.32 18.03
CA CYS A 101 3.01 6.07 18.55
C CYS A 101 2.28 6.93 17.48
N TRP A 102 2.90 7.16 16.33
CA TRP A 102 2.43 8.13 15.37
C TRP A 102 1.77 7.41 14.19
N ASN A 103 0.55 7.82 13.83
CA ASN A 103 -0.22 7.19 12.77
C ASN A 103 -0.57 8.17 11.63
N LYS A 104 0.31 9.11 11.28
CA LYS A 104 0.11 9.98 10.11
C LYS A 104 0.52 9.28 8.82
N ALA A 105 -0.19 9.67 7.76
CA ALA A 105 0.20 9.45 6.38
C ALA A 105 1.54 10.16 6.05
N GLY A 106 2.18 9.75 4.96
CA GLY A 106 3.49 10.29 4.55
C GLY A 106 4.63 9.29 4.65
N VAL A 107 4.44 8.19 5.39
CA VAL A 107 5.45 7.13 5.55
C VAL A 107 4.93 5.77 5.09
N PHE A 108 5.83 4.95 4.55
CA PHE A 108 5.54 3.67 3.94
C PHE A 108 6.38 2.56 4.58
N LEU A 109 5.86 1.34 4.55
CA LEU A 109 6.57 0.18 5.09
C LEU A 109 7.77 -0.22 4.23
N THR A 110 7.69 -0.05 2.91
CA THR A 110 8.74 -0.44 1.97
C THR A 110 9.10 0.67 1.00
N CYS A 111 10.38 0.69 0.61
CA CYS A 111 10.91 1.61 -0.40
C CYS A 111 10.11 1.52 -1.70
N SER A 112 9.86 0.31 -2.20
CA SER A 112 9.15 0.09 -3.47
C SER A 112 7.74 0.68 -3.48
N VAL A 113 6.99 0.55 -2.37
CA VAL A 113 5.64 1.13 -2.26
C VAL A 113 5.72 2.65 -2.24
N CYS A 114 6.66 3.23 -1.49
CA CYS A 114 6.86 4.68 -1.47
C CYS A 114 7.18 5.21 -2.87
N MET A 115 8.15 4.61 -3.56
CA MET A 115 8.57 5.04 -4.90
C MET A 115 7.41 4.96 -5.91
N LYS A 116 6.70 3.82 -5.92
CA LYS A 116 5.54 3.62 -6.80
C LYS A 116 4.37 4.52 -6.43
N THR A 117 4.29 5.04 -5.21
CA THR A 117 3.21 5.95 -4.82
C THR A 117 3.56 7.38 -5.18
N CYS A 118 4.77 7.83 -4.86
CA CYS A 118 5.08 9.25 -4.74
C CYS A 118 6.02 9.82 -5.81
N THR A 119 6.81 8.98 -6.49
CA THR A 119 7.67 9.51 -7.55
C THR A 119 6.86 10.06 -8.72
N LYS A 120 7.39 11.13 -9.30
CA LYS A 120 6.81 11.78 -10.50
C LYS A 120 7.09 10.99 -11.78
N ARG A 121 7.95 9.96 -11.71
CA ARG A 121 8.33 9.11 -12.85
C ARG A 121 7.16 8.27 -13.37
N ASN A 122 7.21 7.91 -14.65
CA ASN A 122 6.17 7.09 -15.28
C ASN A 122 6.22 5.65 -14.76
N LYS A 123 5.23 5.27 -13.96
CA LYS A 123 5.16 3.95 -13.30
C LYS A 123 4.84 2.79 -14.27
N LYS A 124 4.45 3.10 -15.50
CA LYS A 124 4.21 2.11 -16.57
C LYS A 124 5.47 1.82 -17.39
N ASP A 125 6.47 2.68 -17.27
CA ASP A 125 7.73 2.53 -18.01
C ASP A 125 8.61 1.44 -17.37
N PRO A 126 9.01 0.40 -18.13
CA PRO A 126 9.84 -0.68 -17.62
C PRO A 126 11.19 -0.20 -17.05
N THR A 127 11.77 0.85 -17.63
CA THR A 127 13.06 1.38 -17.18
C THR A 127 12.94 2.02 -15.80
N THR A 128 11.83 2.72 -15.55
CA THR A 128 11.46 3.29 -14.26
C THR A 128 11.26 2.21 -13.21
N ILE A 129 10.53 1.14 -13.54
CA ILE A 129 10.33 0.00 -12.63
C ILE A 129 11.67 -0.64 -12.26
N GLN A 130 12.54 -0.86 -13.25
CA GLN A 130 13.86 -1.44 -13.03
C GLN A 130 14.75 -0.52 -12.19
N TRP A 131 14.70 0.78 -12.42
CA TRP A 131 15.42 1.79 -11.65
C TRP A 131 14.95 1.81 -10.19
N ILE A 132 13.63 1.84 -9.94
CA ILE A 132 13.05 1.77 -8.59
C ILE A 132 13.56 0.53 -7.86
N ARG A 133 13.55 -0.64 -8.51
CA ARG A 133 14.03 -1.89 -7.92
C ARG A 133 15.50 -1.78 -7.51
N LYS A 134 16.37 -1.32 -8.42
CA LYS A 134 17.81 -1.17 -8.16
C LYS A 134 18.09 -0.15 -7.06
N PHE A 135 17.39 0.98 -7.08
CA PHE A 135 17.50 2.01 -6.06
C PHE A 135 17.12 1.47 -4.68
N CYS A 136 15.95 0.85 -4.57
CA CYS A 136 15.47 0.32 -3.30
C CYS A 136 16.35 -0.80 -2.75
N GLU A 137 16.86 -1.68 -3.60
CA GLU A 137 17.83 -2.70 -3.20
C GLU A 137 19.11 -2.08 -2.64
N LYS A 138 19.65 -1.05 -3.33
CA LYS A 138 20.85 -0.34 -2.88
C LYS A 138 20.62 0.38 -1.55
N SER A 139 19.50 1.07 -1.40
CA SER A 139 19.14 1.82 -0.19
C SER A 139 18.94 0.88 1.02
N MET A 140 18.29 -0.27 0.84
CA MET A 140 18.17 -1.31 1.87
C MET A 140 19.54 -1.88 2.28
N LYS A 141 20.41 -2.19 1.31
CA LYS A 141 21.77 -2.70 1.61
C LYS A 141 22.62 -1.67 2.36
N LYS A 142 22.54 -0.39 1.98
CA LYS A 142 23.21 0.71 2.69
C LYS A 142 22.76 0.77 4.15
N HIS A 143 21.47 0.61 4.40
CA HIS A 143 20.91 0.59 5.74
C HIS A 143 21.38 -0.63 6.55
N LEU A 144 21.29 -1.85 5.99
CA LEU A 144 21.74 -3.07 6.67
C LEU A 144 23.22 -2.98 7.07
N LYS A 145 24.08 -2.46 6.18
CA LYS A 145 25.50 -2.22 6.50
C LYS A 145 25.71 -1.24 7.64
N LYS A 146 24.88 -0.20 7.75
CA LYS A 146 24.94 0.77 8.87
C LYS A 146 24.64 0.09 10.21
N HIS A 147 23.73 -0.89 10.23
CA HIS A 147 23.39 -1.64 11.44
C HIS A 147 24.34 -2.80 11.74
N SER A 148 25.02 -3.37 10.74
CA SER A 148 26.04 -4.42 10.96
C SER A 148 27.40 -3.88 11.45
N LEU A 149 27.59 -2.56 11.44
CA LEU A 149 28.80 -1.87 11.91
C LEU A 149 28.59 -1.16 13.26
N SER A 150 27.53 -1.50 14.00
CA SER A 150 27.25 -1.04 15.36
C SER A 150 27.25 -2.19 16.35
#